data_AF-A0A7V5JGG9-F1
#
_entry.id   AF-A0A7V5JGG9-F1
#
_cell.length_a   1.000
_cell.length_b   1.000
_cell.length_c   1.000
_cell.angle_alpha   90.00
_cell.angle_beta   90.00
_cell.angle_gamma   90.00
#
_symmetry.space_group_name_H-M   'P 1'
#
loop_
_entity.id
_entity.type
_entity.pdbx_description
1 polymer ?
#
loop_
_entity_poly.entity_id
_entity_poly.type
_entity_poly.pdbx_seq_one_letter_code
_entity_poly.pdbx_strand_id
1 'polypeptide(L)' 'LAAHVMQLMGYREVYSLKTGLRGWNDYELPLVDGAGNPVDIETADEYFNEGPRPEQLPPK' A
#
# COMPACT_ATOMS: atom_id res chain seq x y z
N LEU A 1 -0.99 -12.41 0.13
CA LEU A 1 -0.76 -13.12 1.40
C LEU A 1 -1.21 -12.29 2.62
N ALA A 2 -0.90 -10.98 2.69
CA ALA A 2 -1.27 -10.12 3.83
C ALA A 2 -2.74 -10.24 4.27
N ALA A 3 -3.70 -10.08 3.36
CA ALA A 3 -5.13 -10.20 3.68
C ALA A 3 -5.50 -11.55 4.32
N HIS A 4 -4.90 -12.64 3.83
CA HIS A 4 -5.13 -13.97 4.38
C HIS A 4 -4.55 -14.13 5.80
N VAL A 5 -3.34 -13.60 6.05
CA VAL A 5 -2.75 -13.59 7.38
C VAL A 5 -3.61 -12.78 8.36
N MET A 6 -4.13 -11.63 7.94
CA MET A 6 -5.05 -10.85 8.76
C MET A 6 -6.34 -11.62 9.07
N GLN A 7 -6.89 -12.37 8.11
CA GLN A 7 -8.04 -13.24 8.38
C GLN A 7 -7.72 -14.32 9.43
N LEU A 8 -6.54 -14.94 9.36
CA LEU A 8 -6.08 -15.90 10.38
C LEU A 8 -5.91 -15.25 11.77
N MET A 9 -5.59 -13.95 11.82
CA MET A 9 -5.54 -13.16 13.06
C MET A 9 -6.92 -12.74 13.59
N GLY A 10 -8.02 -13.11 12.90
CA GLY A 10 -9.40 -12.84 13.35
C GLY A 10 -10.04 -11.58 12.77
N TYR A 11 -9.36 -10.86 11.87
CA TYR A 11 -9.98 -9.75 11.13
C TYR A 11 -11.02 -10.31 10.14
N ARG A 12 -12.25 -9.77 10.16
CA ARG A 12 -13.38 -10.34 9.42
C ARG A 12 -13.58 -9.75 8.02
N GLU A 13 -13.44 -8.44 7.90
CA GLU A 13 -13.74 -7.70 6.66
C GLU A 13 -12.44 -7.23 6.00
N VAL A 14 -11.64 -8.21 5.57
CA VAL A 14 -10.35 -7.95 4.93
C VAL A 14 -10.44 -8.22 3.44
N TYR A 15 -10.09 -7.22 2.65
CA TYR A 15 -10.10 -7.28 1.20
C TYR A 15 -8.69 -7.01 0.67
N SER A 16 -8.32 -7.75 -0.37
CA SER A 16 -7.12 -7.42 -1.15
C SER A 16 -7.51 -6.43 -2.24
N LEU A 17 -6.78 -5.32 -2.36
CA LEU A 17 -6.94 -4.42 -3.49
C LEU A 17 -6.50 -5.17 -4.76
N LYS A 18 -7.46 -5.46 -5.65
CA LYS A 18 -7.18 -6.14 -6.91
C LYS A 18 -6.20 -5.28 -7.71
N THR A 19 -5.19 -5.91 -8.32
CA THR A 19 -4.09 -5.25 -9.06
C THR A 19 -3.21 -4.27 -8.25
N GLY A 20 -3.42 -4.15 -6.94
CA GLY A 20 -2.62 -3.29 -6.06
C GLY A 20 -2.73 -1.80 -6.39
N LEU A 21 -1.81 -1.01 -5.85
CA LEU A 21 -1.78 0.44 -6.04
C LEU A 21 -1.51 0.85 -7.50
N ARG A 22 -0.70 0.09 -8.24
CA ARG A 22 -0.48 0.34 -9.67
C ARG A 22 -1.80 0.31 -10.44
N GLY A 23 -2.62 -0.72 -10.24
CA GLY A 23 -3.92 -0.79 -10.88
C GLY A 23 -4.93 0.24 -10.33
N TRP A 24 -4.70 0.84 -9.17
CA TRP A 24 -5.49 2.00 -8.73
C TRP A 24 -5.12 3.25 -9.54
N ASN A 25 -3.81 3.47 -9.71
CA ASN A 25 -3.26 4.59 -10.49
C ASN A 25 -3.60 4.47 -11.99
N ASP A 26 -3.51 3.27 -12.58
CA ASP A 26 -3.83 3.02 -13.99
C ASP A 26 -5.30 3.31 -14.36
N TYR A 27 -6.20 3.28 -13.36
CA TYR A 27 -7.62 3.60 -13.52
C TYR A 27 -7.92 5.08 -13.16
N GLU A 28 -6.87 5.88 -12.95
CA GLU A 28 -6.93 7.31 -12.60
C GLU A 28 -7.84 7.59 -11.39
N LEU A 29 -7.86 6.67 -10.42
CA LEU A 29 -8.66 6.81 -9.21
C LEU A 29 -7.96 7.74 -8.21
N PRO A 30 -8.70 8.56 -7.44
CA PRO A 30 -8.11 9.51 -6.51
C PRO A 30 -7.36 8.80 -5.39
N LEU A 31 -6.14 9.25 -5.12
CA LEU A 31 -5.36 8.90 -3.94
C LEU A 31 -5.24 10.13 -3.05
N VAL A 32 -5.44 9.96 -1.75
CA VAL A 32 -5.37 11.06 -0.78
C VAL A 32 -4.50 10.69 0.43
N ASP A 33 -3.87 11.68 1.03
CA ASP A 33 -3.10 11.52 2.27
C ASP A 33 -4.02 11.47 3.51
N GLY A 34 -3.40 11.33 4.70
CA GLY A 34 -4.14 11.30 5.96
C GLY A 34 -4.87 12.60 6.34
N ALA A 35 -4.56 13.71 5.68
CA ALA A 35 -5.26 14.99 5.81
C ALA A 35 -6.31 15.22 4.71
N GLY A 36 -6.46 14.27 3.76
CA GLY A 36 -7.39 14.33 2.66
C GLY A 36 -6.88 15.10 1.43
N ASN A 37 -5.61 15.47 1.38
CA ASN A 37 -5.04 16.14 0.21
C ASN A 37 -4.78 15.12 -0.90
N PRO A 38 -5.02 15.46 -2.18
CA PRO A 38 -4.64 14.61 -3.29
C PRO A 38 -3.15 14.30 -3.28
N VAL A 39 -2.82 13.03 -3.51
CA VAL A 39 -1.45 12.56 -3.70
C VAL A 39 -1.23 12.36 -5.19
N ASP A 40 -0.20 13.02 -5.69
CA ASP A 40 0.28 12.88 -7.06
C ASP A 40 0.85 11.48 -7.31
N ILE A 41 0.63 10.94 -8.51
CA ILE A 41 0.94 9.52 -8.82
C ILE A 41 2.45 9.29 -8.80
N GLU A 42 3.22 10.21 -9.37
CA GLU A 42 4.68 10.16 -9.42
C GLU A 42 5.26 10.20 -8.00
N THR A 43 4.69 11.05 -7.14
CA THR A 43 5.05 11.11 -5.72
C THR A 43 4.77 9.79 -4.99
N ALA A 44 3.61 9.17 -5.26
CA ALA A 44 3.27 7.87 -4.67
C ALA A 44 4.21 6.76 -5.18
N ASP A 45 4.47 6.72 -6.49
CA ASP A 45 5.34 5.74 -7.11
C ASP A 45 6.78 5.83 -6.56
N GLU A 46 7.32 7.04 -6.36
CA GLU A 46 8.64 7.20 -5.73
C GLU A 46 8.66 6.59 -4.32
N TYR A 47 7.69 6.96 -3.47
CA TYR A 47 7.59 6.47 -2.10
C TYR A 47 7.49 4.94 -2.00
N PHE A 48 6.68 4.30 -2.84
CA PHE A 48 6.47 2.84 -2.76
C PHE A 48 7.55 2.02 -3.47
N ASN A 49 8.37 2.64 -4.32
CA ASN A 49 9.52 1.98 -4.94
C ASN A 49 10.81 2.14 -4.11
N GLU A 50 10.81 2.96 -3.06
CA GLU A 50 11.90 2.97 -2.10
C GLU A 50 12.04 1.59 -1.43
N GLY A 51 13.25 1.04 -1.47
CA GLY A 51 13.57 -0.21 -0.80
C GLY A 51 13.37 -0.11 0.73
N PRO A 52 13.43 -1.25 1.45
CA PRO A 52 13.29 -1.24 2.90
C PRO A 52 14.37 -0.36 3.54
N ARG A 53 13.95 0.49 4.49
CA ARG A 53 14.85 1.31 5.30
C ARG A 53 15.78 0.41 6.13
N PRO A 54 16.97 0.87 6.54
CA PRO A 54 17.93 0.05 7.29
C PRO A 54 17.34 -0.63 8.53
N GLU A 55 16.42 0.02 9.24
CA GLU A 55 15.72 -0.51 10.41
C GLU A 55 14.67 -1.61 10.09
N GLN A 56 14.28 -1.75 8.83
CA GLN A 56 13.35 -2.79 8.36
C GLN A 56 14.08 -4.07 7.94
N LEU A 57 15.42 -4.05 7.88
CA LEU A 57 16.22 -5.22 7.59
C LEU A 57 16.26 -6.17 8.81
N PRO A 58 16.41 -7.48 8.58
CA PRO A 58 16.55 -8.43 9.67
C PRO A 58 17.76 -8.08 10.57
N PRO A 59 17.69 -8.35 11.89
CA PRO A 59 18.83 -8.20 12.77
C PRO A 59 20.01 -9.06 12.29
N LYS A 60 21.23 -8.52 12.42
CA LYS A 60 22.48 -9.22 12.09
C LYS A 60 22.85 -10.27 13.12
#